data_AF-A0A0N1B7N4-F1
#
_entry.id   AF-A0A0N1B7N4-F1
#
_cell.length_a   1.000
_cell.length_b   1.000
_cell.length_c   1.000
_cell.angle_alpha   90.00
_cell.angle_beta   90.00
_cell.angle_gamma   90.00
#
_symmetry.space_group_name_H-M   'P 1'
#
loop_
_entity.id
_entity.type
_entity.pdbx_description
1 polymer ?
#
loop_
_entity_poly.entity_id
_entity_poly.type
_entity_poly.pdbx_seq_one_letter_code
_entity_poly.pdbx_strand_id
1 'polypeptide(L)'
;GLAHSIAARAGVLGLTRSLALEWAKDGIRLNCIGPGTVVTGGLASEAARPMLEKLTAATPMGITTTVEEVAELVAFLASPAGRLMTGQLIQIDGAAHLGEGLHMIAA
;
A
#
# COMPACT_ATOMS: atom_id res chain seq x y z
N GLY A 1 -4.24 8.81 -17.95
CA GLY A 1 -4.29 9.54 -16.66
C GLY A 1 -4.83 8.65 -15.55
N LEU A 2 -4.53 8.96 -14.28
CA LEU A 2 -4.83 8.12 -13.11
C LEU A 2 -5.96 8.67 -12.20
N ALA A 3 -6.69 9.71 -12.63
CA ALA A 3 -7.65 10.44 -11.81
C ALA A 3 -8.74 9.56 -11.16
N HIS A 4 -9.30 8.61 -11.91
CA HIS A 4 -10.31 7.67 -11.38
C HIS A 4 -9.74 6.78 -10.27
N SER A 5 -8.49 6.30 -10.44
CA SER A 5 -7.82 5.47 -9.45
C SER A 5 -7.44 6.27 -8.20
N ILE A 6 -6.98 7.51 -8.37
CA ILE A 6 -6.69 8.43 -7.26
C ILE A 6 -7.96 8.72 -6.46
N ALA A 7 -9.06 9.06 -7.13
CA ALA A 7 -10.35 9.31 -6.48
C ALA A 7 -10.84 8.09 -5.69
N ALA A 8 -10.78 6.90 -6.30
CA ALA A 8 -11.15 5.65 -5.62
C ALA A 8 -10.29 5.38 -4.39
N ARG A 9 -8.96 5.49 -4.48
CA ARG A 9 -8.03 5.26 -3.35
C ARG A 9 -8.22 6.27 -2.23
N ALA A 10 -8.44 7.55 -2.56
CA ALA A 10 -8.76 8.58 -1.57
C ALA A 10 -10.09 8.28 -0.86
N GLY A 11 -11.10 7.81 -1.61
CA GLY A 11 -12.38 7.37 -1.05
C GLY A 11 -12.23 6.21 -0.06
N VAL A 12 -11.44 5.19 -0.40
CA VAL A 12 -11.13 4.07 0.50
C VAL A 12 -10.52 4.57 1.81
N LEU A 13 -9.54 5.49 1.75
CA LEU A 13 -8.94 6.08 2.95
C LEU A 13 -9.95 6.85 3.81
N GLY A 14 -10.83 7.63 3.17
CA GLY A 14 -11.91 8.33 3.86
C GLY A 14 -12.86 7.37 4.58
N LEU A 15 -13.31 6.31 3.89
CA LEU A 15 -14.16 5.26 4.46
C LEU A 15 -13.49 4.56 5.63
N THR A 16 -12.22 4.17 5.49
CA THR A 16 -11.45 3.54 6.57
C THR A 16 -11.42 4.39 7.82
N ARG A 17 -11.22 5.71 7.70
CA ARG A 17 -11.21 6.62 8.86
C ARG A 17 -12.60 6.77 9.50
N SER A 18 -13.66 6.90 8.71
CA SER A 18 -15.03 7.00 9.23
C SER A 18 -15.42 5.73 9.98
N LEU A 19 -15.29 4.58 9.33
CA LEU A 19 -15.69 3.29 9.90
C LEU A 19 -14.81 2.87 11.08
N ALA A 20 -13.52 3.23 11.07
CA ALA A 20 -12.63 3.00 12.21
C ALA A 20 -13.12 3.72 13.48
N LEU A 21 -13.69 4.92 13.35
CA LEU A 21 -14.27 5.65 14.48
C LEU A 21 -15.62 5.06 14.89
N GLU A 22 -16.50 4.80 13.91
CA GLU A 22 -17.85 4.29 14.15
C GLU A 22 -17.84 2.93 14.85
N TRP A 23 -16.99 1.99 14.39
CA TRP A 23 -16.99 0.61 14.88
C TRP A 23 -15.98 0.36 16.01
N ALA A 24 -15.29 1.40 16.50
CA ALA A 24 -14.32 1.28 17.58
C ALA A 24 -14.95 0.72 18.88
N LYS A 25 -16.19 1.12 19.17
CA LYS A 25 -16.94 0.65 20.36
C LYS A 25 -17.31 -0.83 20.29
N ASP A 26 -17.43 -1.36 19.08
CA ASP A 26 -17.70 -2.78 18.82
C ASP A 26 -16.41 -3.62 18.79
N GLY A 27 -15.26 -3.01 19.05
CA GLY A 27 -13.96 -3.68 19.03
C GLY A 27 -13.45 -4.00 17.61
N ILE A 28 -14.06 -3.43 16.56
CA ILE A 28 -13.67 -3.65 15.17
C ILE A 28 -12.63 -2.58 14.78
N ARG A 29 -11.57 -3.02 14.10
CA ARG A 29 -10.46 -2.16 13.67
C ARG A 29 -10.36 -2.14 12.16
N LEU A 30 -10.09 -0.97 11.59
CA LEU A 30 -9.92 -0.78 10.15
C LEU A 30 -8.64 -0.03 9.87
N ASN A 31 -7.82 -0.50 8.93
CA ASN A 31 -6.62 0.19 8.46
C ASN A 31 -6.48 -0.01 6.95
N CYS A 32 -5.85 0.94 6.27
CA CYS A 32 -5.39 0.82 4.90
C CYS A 32 -3.91 0.45 4.87
N ILE A 33 -3.54 -0.38 3.89
CA ILE A 33 -2.15 -0.64 3.55
C ILE A 33 -1.87 -0.01 2.19
N GLY A 34 -0.84 0.84 2.13
CA GLY A 34 -0.29 1.40 0.91
C GLY A 34 1.01 0.68 0.56
N PRO A 35 0.97 -0.41 -0.20
CA PRO A 35 2.18 -1.10 -0.59
C PRO A 35 2.87 -0.38 -1.76
N GLY A 36 4.16 -0.65 -1.92
CA GLY A 36 4.92 -0.24 -3.09
C GLY A 36 4.61 -1.09 -4.32
N THR A 37 5.59 -1.23 -5.20
CA THR A 37 5.48 -2.14 -6.33
C THR A 37 5.51 -3.59 -5.84
N VAL A 38 4.34 -4.22 -5.73
CA VAL A 38 4.20 -5.62 -5.27
C VAL A 38 4.32 -6.58 -6.45
N VAL A 39 5.29 -7.48 -6.40
CA VAL A 39 5.46 -8.51 -7.44
C VAL A 39 4.43 -9.60 -7.24
N THR A 40 3.34 -9.54 -8.02
CA THR A 40 2.30 -10.58 -8.08
C THR A 40 2.37 -11.33 -9.41
N GLY A 41 1.65 -12.45 -9.56
CA GLY A 41 1.67 -13.27 -10.78
C GLY A 41 1.39 -12.50 -12.08
N GLY A 42 0.64 -11.39 -12.03
CA GLY A 42 0.40 -10.51 -13.19
C GLY A 42 1.59 -9.62 -13.56
N LEU A 43 2.47 -9.30 -12.61
CA LEU A 43 3.71 -8.54 -12.81
C LEU A 43 4.92 -9.44 -13.07
N ALA A 44 4.81 -10.74 -12.81
CA ALA A 44 5.87 -11.72 -13.06
C ALA A 44 6.04 -12.12 -14.54
N SER A 45 5.28 -11.52 -15.47
CA SER A 45 5.46 -11.79 -16.90
C SER A 45 6.76 -11.18 -17.42
N GLU A 46 7.41 -11.87 -18.37
CA GLU A 46 8.67 -11.39 -18.96
C GLU A 46 8.52 -10.03 -19.66
N ALA A 47 7.31 -9.71 -20.13
CA ALA A 47 6.94 -8.42 -20.70
C ALA A 47 6.91 -7.28 -19.67
N ALA A 48 6.67 -7.57 -18.38
CA ALA A 48 6.60 -6.58 -17.31
C ALA A 48 7.97 -6.31 -16.65
N ARG A 49 8.99 -7.15 -16.91
CA ARG A 49 10.32 -7.03 -16.29
C ARG A 49 10.98 -5.64 -16.49
N PRO A 50 10.99 -5.03 -17.68
CA PRO A 50 11.60 -3.71 -17.86
C PRO A 50 10.88 -2.60 -17.06
N MET A 51 9.56 -2.73 -16.88
CA MET A 51 8.78 -1.80 -16.08
C MET A 51 9.06 -1.98 -14.58
N LEU A 52 9.14 -3.23 -14.12
CA LEU A 52 9.53 -3.54 -12.75
C LEU A 52 10.91 -2.98 -12.41
N GLU A 53 11.91 -3.19 -13.25
CA GLU A 53 13.26 -2.65 -13.03
C GLU A 53 13.26 -1.12 -12.89
N LYS A 54 12.50 -0.42 -13.74
CA LYS A 54 12.35 1.04 -13.64
C LYS A 54 11.68 1.48 -12.34
N LEU A 55 10.61 0.78 -11.93
CA LEU A 55 9.91 1.09 -10.69
C LEU A 55 10.79 0.84 -9.47
N THR A 56 11.55 -0.26 -9.46
CA THR A 56 12.51 -0.58 -8.40
C THR A 56 13.60 0.48 -8.29
N ALA A 57 14.15 0.92 -9.43
CA ALA A 57 15.17 1.97 -9.46
C ALA A 57 14.64 3.33 -8.97
N ALA A 58 13.34 3.60 -9.15
CA ALA A 58 12.69 4.82 -8.68
C ALA A 58 12.24 4.74 -7.21
N THR A 59 12.19 3.55 -6.62
CA THR A 59 11.97 3.38 -5.17
C THR A 59 13.23 3.80 -4.41
N PRO A 60 13.15 4.71 -3.41
CA PRO A 60 14.34 5.17 -2.68
C PRO A 60 15.16 4.06 -2.02
N MET A 61 14.51 3.00 -1.50
CA MET A 61 15.21 1.84 -0.95
C MET A 61 15.75 0.87 -2.03
N GLY A 62 15.47 1.09 -3.32
CA GLY A 62 15.96 0.27 -4.42
C GLY A 62 15.43 -1.16 -4.45
N ILE A 63 14.32 -1.42 -3.75
CA ILE A 63 13.71 -2.76 -3.60
C ILE A 63 12.22 -2.72 -3.94
N THR A 64 11.69 -3.85 -4.41
CA THR A 64 10.26 -4.09 -4.56
C THR A 64 9.67 -4.62 -3.25
N THR A 65 8.36 -4.43 -3.07
CA THR A 65 7.62 -5.07 -1.98
C THR A 65 7.24 -6.49 -2.38
N THR A 66 7.38 -7.45 -1.48
CA THR A 66 6.92 -8.84 -1.68
C THR A 66 5.51 -9.05 -1.14
N VAL A 67 4.84 -10.12 -1.57
CA VAL A 67 3.51 -10.48 -1.03
C VAL A 67 3.64 -10.89 0.45
N GLU A 68 4.76 -11.52 0.79
CA GLU A 68 5.09 -11.98 2.14
C GLU A 68 5.25 -10.79 3.10
N GLU A 69 5.96 -9.73 2.70
CA GLU A 69 6.09 -8.50 3.51
C GLU A 69 4.74 -7.85 3.81
N VAL A 70 3.84 -7.80 2.81
CA VAL A 70 2.47 -7.31 3.01
C VAL A 70 1.70 -8.23 3.97
N ALA A 71 1.84 -9.55 3.81
CA ALA A 71 1.17 -10.53 4.66
C ALA A 71 1.65 -10.45 6.11
N GLU A 72 2.95 -10.24 6.35
CA GLU A 72 3.52 -10.04 7.68
C GLU A 72 2.96 -8.79 8.36
N LEU A 73 2.84 -7.68 7.62
CA LEU A 73 2.19 -6.47 8.15
C LEU A 73 0.71 -6.71 8.49
N VAL A 74 -0.02 -7.43 7.64
CA VAL A 74 -1.42 -7.81 7.91
C VAL A 74 -1.50 -8.67 9.17
N ALA A 75 -0.62 -9.66 9.32
CA ALA A 75 -0.55 -10.52 10.51
C ALA A 75 -0.25 -9.71 11.77
N PHE A 76 0.70 -8.77 11.71
CA PHE A 76 0.99 -7.84 12.80
C PHE A 76 -0.24 -7.02 13.19
N LEU A 77 -0.92 -6.42 12.21
CA LEU A 77 -2.13 -5.64 12.45
C LEU A 77 -3.27 -6.48 13.01
N ALA A 78 -3.39 -7.76 12.62
CA ALA A 78 -4.39 -8.68 13.15
C ALA A 78 -4.05 -9.17 14.57
N SER A 79 -2.77 -9.16 14.95
CA SER A 79 -2.28 -9.62 16.25
C SER A 79 -2.61 -8.67 17.41
N PRO A 80 -2.42 -9.10 18.67
CA PRO A 80 -2.52 -8.21 19.84
C PRO A 80 -1.58 -7.00 19.81
N ALA A 81 -0.46 -7.07 19.07
CA ALA A 81 0.48 -5.96 18.94
C ALA A 81 -0.16 -4.76 18.20
N GLY A 82 -1.06 -5.03 17.24
CA GLY A 82 -1.82 -4.02 16.51
C GLY A 82 -3.10 -3.56 17.20
N ARG A 83 -3.39 -3.96 18.45
CA ARG A 83 -4.72 -3.78 19.08
C ARG A 83 -5.19 -2.34 19.21
N LEU A 84 -4.28 -1.36 19.21
CA LEU A 84 -4.59 0.08 19.28
C LEU A 84 -4.44 0.79 17.92
N MET A 85 -4.16 0.05 16.85
CA MET A 85 -4.01 0.62 15.51
C MET A 85 -5.33 0.50 14.75
N THR A 86 -5.98 1.64 14.52
CA THR A 86 -7.19 1.78 13.70
C THR A 86 -7.22 3.16 13.03
N GLY A 87 -7.87 3.27 11.87
CA GLY A 87 -7.99 4.47 11.06
C GLY A 87 -6.72 4.88 10.30
N GLN A 88 -5.70 4.02 10.24
CA GLN A 88 -4.39 4.38 9.69
C GLN A 88 -4.27 4.08 8.19
N LEU A 89 -3.42 4.85 7.50
CA LEU A 89 -2.80 4.45 6.24
C LEU A 89 -1.35 4.09 6.53
N ILE A 90 -1.01 2.83 6.34
CA ILE A 90 0.32 2.31 6.65
C ILE A 90 1.03 2.03 5.34
N GLN A 91 2.13 2.74 5.11
CA GLN A 91 2.93 2.61 3.90
C GLN A 91 3.97 1.50 4.09
N ILE A 92 4.07 0.61 3.10
CA ILE A 92 5.06 -0.48 3.05
C ILE A 92 5.64 -0.56 1.64
N ASP A 93 6.44 0.46 1.30
CA ASP A 93 6.73 0.77 -0.10
C ASP A 93 8.16 1.26 -0.35
N GLY A 94 9.08 1.06 0.60
CA GLY A 94 10.46 1.51 0.46
C GLY A 94 10.60 3.03 0.25
N ALA A 95 9.68 3.81 0.82
CA ALA A 95 9.52 5.26 0.66
C ALA A 95 9.11 5.73 -0.75
N ALA A 96 8.58 4.83 -1.60
CA ALA A 96 8.12 5.19 -2.94
C ALA A 96 7.05 6.30 -2.96
N HIS A 97 6.17 6.36 -1.96
CA HIS A 97 5.13 7.39 -1.82
C HIS A 97 5.68 8.79 -1.51
N LEU A 98 6.93 8.90 -1.05
CA LEU A 98 7.61 10.18 -0.80
C LEU A 98 8.55 10.57 -1.95
N GLY A 99 8.95 9.60 -2.78
CA GLY A 99 9.87 9.77 -3.89
C GLY A 99 9.19 10.00 -5.23
N GLU A 100 9.98 10.01 -6.30
CA GLU A 100 9.49 10.24 -7.67
C GLU A 100 8.70 9.04 -8.24
N GLY A 101 8.74 7.87 -7.60
CA GLY A 101 8.31 6.58 -8.16
C GLY A 101 6.93 6.58 -8.85
N LEU A 102 5.91 7.21 -8.27
CA LEU A 102 4.58 7.29 -8.89
C LEU A 102 4.45 8.44 -9.91
N HIS A 103 5.24 9.50 -9.74
CA HIS A 103 5.25 10.68 -10.62
C HIS A 103 5.95 10.41 -11.96
N MET A 104 6.86 9.43 -12.02
CA MET A 104 7.58 9.02 -13.23
C MET A 104 6.73 8.31 -14.28
N ILE A 105 5.52 7.82 -13.94
CA ILE A 105 4.59 7.19 -14.91
C ILE A 105 3.71 8.25 -15.61
N ALA A 106 3.71 9.49 -15.12
CA ALA A 106 2.88 10.57 -15.63
C ALA A 106 3.64 11.58 -16.53
N ALA A 107 4.94 11.38 -16.73
CA ALA A 107 5.80 12.20 -17.60
C ALA A 107 6.15 11.45 -18.89
#